data_AF-A0A6G3MFI4-F1
#
_entry.id   AF-A0A6G3MFI4-F1
#
_cell.length_a   1.000
_cell.length_b   1.000
_cell.length_c   1.000
_cell.angle_alpha   90.00
_cell.angle_beta   90.00
_cell.angle_gamma   90.00
#
_symmetry.space_group_name_H-M   'P 1'
#
loop_
_entity.id
_entity.type
_entity.pdbx_description
1 polymer ?
#
loop_
_entity_poly.entity_id
_entity_poly.type
_entity_poly.pdbx_seq_one_letter_code
_entity_poly.pdbx_strand_id
1 'polypeptide(L)'
;MVSTQFSHFPGPLKQKNKLHKSGSHKSKRQLCKENKNETNSRKNSSCMFKSKLERANEKKRNIIENKKQIKQHLKEVGFGISPMPIALISLSSDFPIENIIDSYYSDEKYKVERDWCTTNCRDFYRVESLDKRQKFLFLVVTQDSAFYMHDVIQSSQAVWILSTDFSASNSDFTPVFDTFESVLLPPIYHLIKFQKNDQKSISTFLHQYCQQFGPFKPEKDKILEIKANVVVTPAKLIKCVPNFYLRSNYFARQPEKQRANIHVISEALNYDHHNGILEIGGTIRGGKLSANDSVAIPGFGNFKISQIASKSSIDVRSNAAPTILSVRSVEFDLPQNIDAM
;
A
#
# COMPACT_ATOMS: atom_id res chain seq x y z
N MET A 1 2.81 -9.33 -54.57
CA MET A 1 1.81 -8.87 -53.60
C MET A 1 1.20 -10.09 -52.93
N VAL A 2 1.55 -10.37 -51.68
CA VAL A 2 1.01 -11.51 -50.92
C VAL A 2 -0.01 -10.96 -49.94
N SER A 3 -1.28 -11.32 -50.10
CA SER A 3 -2.37 -10.92 -49.21
C SER A 3 -2.34 -11.78 -47.94
N THR A 4 -1.89 -11.20 -46.84
CA THR A 4 -2.00 -11.82 -45.51
C THR A 4 -3.45 -11.75 -45.04
N GLN A 5 -4.17 -12.87 -45.10
CA GLN A 5 -5.47 -13.01 -44.44
C GLN A 5 -5.28 -13.02 -42.91
N PHE A 6 -5.78 -12.00 -42.23
CA PHE A 6 -5.84 -11.96 -40.77
C PHE A 6 -7.00 -12.83 -40.27
N SER A 7 -6.68 -13.92 -39.59
CA SER A 7 -7.64 -14.75 -38.86
C SER A 7 -7.82 -14.20 -37.45
N HIS A 8 -9.02 -13.70 -37.13
CA HIS A 8 -9.33 -13.28 -35.77
C HIS A 8 -9.61 -14.49 -34.88
N PHE A 9 -8.88 -14.60 -33.77
CA PHE A 9 -9.17 -15.58 -32.74
C PHE A 9 -10.54 -15.27 -32.10
N PRO A 10 -11.47 -16.23 -32.06
CA PRO A 10 -12.78 -16.01 -31.45
C PRO A 10 -12.64 -15.81 -29.94
N GLY A 11 -13.17 -14.70 -29.44
CA GLY A 11 -13.15 -14.39 -28.00
C GLY A 11 -13.95 -15.39 -27.15
N PRO A 12 -13.72 -15.42 -25.82
CA PRO A 12 -14.28 -16.42 -24.91
C PRO A 12 -15.82 -16.41 -24.82
N LEU A 13 -16.47 -15.35 -25.29
CA LEU A 13 -17.93 -15.20 -25.33
C LEU A 13 -18.56 -15.61 -26.67
N LYS A 14 -17.76 -16.05 -27.65
CA LYS A 14 -18.31 -16.46 -28.95
C LYS A 14 -19.05 -17.79 -28.80
N GLN A 15 -20.38 -17.74 -28.89
CA GLN A 15 -21.21 -18.93 -28.99
C GLN A 15 -20.86 -19.69 -30.27
N LYS A 16 -20.47 -20.97 -30.14
CA LYS A 16 -20.34 -21.86 -31.29
C LYS A 16 -21.74 -22.15 -31.83
N ASN A 17 -21.96 -21.89 -33.11
CA ASN A 17 -23.21 -22.24 -33.78
C ASN A 17 -23.49 -23.73 -33.59
N LYS A 18 -24.72 -24.07 -33.22
CA LYS A 18 -25.14 -25.46 -33.05
C LYS A 18 -25.03 -26.17 -34.40
N LEU A 19 -24.34 -27.29 -34.45
CA LEU A 19 -24.33 -28.18 -35.62
C LEU A 19 -25.78 -28.62 -35.89
N HIS A 20 -26.28 -28.36 -37.09
CA HIS A 20 -27.59 -28.83 -37.51
C HIS A 20 -27.62 -30.37 -37.45
N LYS A 21 -28.72 -30.93 -36.94
CA LYS A 21 -28.94 -32.38 -36.87
C LYS A 21 -29.23 -32.91 -38.28
N SER A 22 -28.20 -33.24 -39.03
CA SER A 22 -28.31 -34.08 -40.22
C SER A 22 -28.00 -35.52 -39.83
N GLY A 23 -29.04 -36.30 -39.49
CA GLY A 23 -28.87 -37.71 -39.15
C GLY A 23 -30.16 -38.42 -38.75
N SER A 24 -30.39 -39.56 -39.40
CA SER A 24 -31.52 -40.49 -39.28
C SER A 24 -31.96 -40.76 -37.82
N HIS A 25 -33.27 -40.90 -37.62
CA HIS A 25 -33.91 -41.15 -36.32
C HIS A 25 -33.51 -42.52 -35.74
N LYS A 26 -32.38 -42.57 -35.01
CA LYS A 26 -32.06 -43.73 -34.16
C LYS A 26 -32.91 -43.70 -32.90
N SER A 27 -33.46 -44.85 -32.51
CA SER A 27 -34.22 -44.96 -31.26
C SER A 27 -33.31 -44.75 -30.04
N LYS A 28 -33.86 -44.22 -28.94
CA LYS A 28 -33.11 -43.95 -27.69
C LYS A 28 -32.34 -45.17 -27.15
N ARG A 29 -32.80 -46.40 -27.43
CA ARG A 29 -32.12 -47.64 -27.02
C ARG A 29 -30.87 -47.94 -27.86
N GLN A 30 -30.84 -47.54 -29.13
CA GLN A 30 -29.70 -47.78 -30.03
C GLN A 30 -28.52 -46.85 -29.70
N LEU A 31 -28.80 -45.58 -29.39
CA LEU A 31 -27.78 -44.61 -28.93
C LEU A 31 -27.12 -45.02 -27.60
N CYS A 32 -27.87 -45.66 -26.69
CA CYS A 32 -27.32 -46.14 -25.43
C CYS A 32 -26.43 -47.38 -25.59
N LYS A 33 -26.65 -48.20 -26.62
CA LYS A 33 -25.81 -49.37 -26.92
C LYS A 33 -24.52 -48.97 -27.64
N GLU A 34 -24.58 -48.03 -28.58
CA GLU A 34 -23.39 -47.50 -29.28
C GLU A 34 -22.43 -46.81 -28.29
N ASN A 35 -22.94 -45.97 -27.37
CA ASN A 35 -22.10 -45.30 -26.37
C ASN A 35 -21.47 -46.23 -25.31
N LYS A 36 -21.97 -47.46 -25.14
CA LYS A 36 -21.39 -48.43 -24.20
C LYS A 36 -20.15 -49.12 -24.75
N ASN A 37 -19.98 -49.16 -26.07
CA ASN A 37 -18.93 -49.95 -26.71
C ASN A 37 -17.75 -49.12 -27.25
N GLU A 38 -17.78 -47.78 -27.16
CA GLU A 38 -16.72 -46.89 -27.69
C GLU A 38 -16.07 -45.95 -26.64
N THR A 39 -15.74 -46.41 -25.44
CA THR A 39 -15.00 -45.55 -24.49
C THR A 39 -13.78 -46.22 -23.87
N ASN A 40 -12.80 -46.53 -24.71
CA ASN A 40 -11.39 -46.50 -24.29
C ASN A 40 -10.69 -45.31 -24.94
N SER A 41 -10.00 -44.52 -24.11
CA SER A 41 -9.12 -43.39 -24.44
C SER A 41 -9.77 -42.02 -24.72
N ARG A 42 -10.19 -41.36 -23.62
CA ARG A 42 -9.78 -39.99 -23.27
C ARG A 42 -10.24 -39.75 -21.84
N LYS A 43 -9.29 -39.64 -20.90
CA LYS A 43 -9.56 -39.22 -19.52
C LYS A 43 -10.05 -37.77 -19.55
N ASN A 44 -11.32 -37.57 -19.87
CA ASN A 44 -12.03 -36.35 -19.52
C ASN A 44 -12.10 -36.37 -18.00
N SER A 45 -11.41 -35.44 -17.34
CA SER A 45 -11.53 -35.24 -15.89
C SER A 45 -13.01 -35.19 -15.55
N SER A 46 -13.49 -36.20 -14.84
CA SER A 46 -14.89 -36.26 -14.43
C SER A 46 -15.23 -34.96 -13.73
N CYS A 47 -16.33 -34.32 -14.16
CA CYS A 47 -16.93 -33.24 -13.38
C CYS A 47 -17.37 -33.88 -12.05
N MET A 48 -16.49 -33.88 -11.06
CA MET A 48 -16.75 -34.46 -9.75
C MET A 48 -17.81 -33.58 -9.08
N PHE A 49 -19.04 -34.10 -9.02
CA PHE A 49 -20.08 -33.52 -8.20
C PHE A 49 -19.64 -33.65 -6.74
N LYS A 50 -19.02 -32.59 -6.22
CA LYS A 50 -18.60 -32.52 -4.82
C LYS A 50 -19.77 -32.86 -3.91
N SER A 51 -19.56 -33.77 -2.97
CA SER A 51 -20.53 -34.10 -1.93
C SER A 51 -20.93 -32.85 -1.14
N LYS A 52 -22.12 -32.84 -0.53
CA LYS A 52 -22.54 -31.76 0.38
C LYS A 52 -21.49 -31.54 1.48
N LEU A 53 -20.92 -32.62 2.00
CA LEU A 53 -19.86 -32.58 3.03
C LEU A 53 -18.57 -31.96 2.48
N GLU A 54 -18.15 -32.35 1.27
CA GLU A 54 -16.95 -31.81 0.63
C GLU A 54 -17.07 -30.31 0.35
N ARG A 55 -18.23 -29.85 -0.13
CA ARG A 55 -18.49 -28.41 -0.32
C ARG A 55 -18.46 -27.65 1.01
N ALA A 56 -18.99 -28.25 2.09
CA ALA A 56 -18.95 -27.64 3.42
C ALA A 56 -17.51 -27.56 3.96
N ASN A 57 -16.71 -28.61 3.77
CA ASN A 57 -15.31 -28.64 4.19
C ASN A 57 -14.44 -27.68 3.39
N GLU A 58 -14.65 -27.58 2.07
CA GLU A 58 -13.98 -26.59 1.22
C GLU A 58 -14.30 -25.16 1.65
N LYS A 59 -15.59 -24.84 1.90
CA LYS A 59 -15.97 -23.54 2.45
C LYS A 59 -15.26 -23.24 3.77
N LYS A 60 -15.19 -24.22 4.68
CA LYS A 60 -14.46 -24.06 5.95
C LYS A 60 -12.96 -23.80 5.73
N ARG A 61 -12.32 -24.52 4.81
CA ARG A 61 -10.90 -24.31 4.47
C ARG A 61 -10.67 -22.91 3.90
N ASN A 62 -11.48 -22.49 2.93
CA ASN A 62 -11.39 -21.15 2.34
C ASN A 62 -11.58 -20.05 3.39
N ILE A 63 -12.51 -20.23 4.35
CA ILE A 63 -12.69 -19.28 5.45
C ILE A 63 -11.44 -19.22 6.34
N ILE A 64 -10.84 -20.36 6.67
CA ILE A 64 -9.63 -20.41 7.50
C ILE A 64 -8.46 -19.74 6.78
N GLU A 65 -8.28 -20.02 5.49
CA GLU A 65 -7.24 -19.41 4.66
C GLU A 65 -7.44 -17.90 4.54
N ASN A 66 -8.66 -17.44 4.24
CA ASN A 66 -8.97 -16.02 4.19
C ASN A 66 -8.70 -15.34 5.54
N LYS A 67 -9.06 -15.96 6.67
CA LYS A 67 -8.76 -15.43 8.00
C LYS A 67 -7.25 -15.32 8.27
N LYS A 68 -6.45 -16.30 7.82
CA LYS A 68 -4.99 -16.26 7.94
C LYS A 68 -4.39 -15.13 7.11
N GLN A 69 -4.83 -14.98 5.86
CA GLN A 69 -4.40 -13.91 4.96
C GLN A 69 -4.76 -12.53 5.52
N ILE A 70 -6.00 -12.34 6.01
CA ILE A 70 -6.42 -11.09 6.66
C ILE A 70 -5.55 -10.80 7.89
N LYS A 71 -5.28 -11.79 8.74
CA LYS A 71 -4.43 -11.59 9.93
C LYS A 71 -3.00 -11.21 9.57
N GLN A 72 -2.43 -11.78 8.51
CA GLN A 72 -1.11 -11.38 8.00
C GLN A 72 -1.15 -9.94 7.46
N HIS A 73 -2.15 -9.64 6.64
CA HIS A 73 -2.34 -8.30 6.08
C HIS A 73 -2.49 -7.23 7.16
N LEU A 74 -3.27 -7.47 8.21
CA LEU A 74 -3.41 -6.53 9.33
C LEU A 74 -2.06 -6.24 10.00
N LYS A 75 -1.16 -7.23 10.12
CA LYS A 75 0.18 -7.03 10.68
C LYS A 75 1.07 -6.13 9.83
N GLU A 76 0.85 -6.12 8.52
CA GLU A 76 1.58 -5.28 7.56
C GLU A 76 1.04 -3.84 7.56
N VAL A 77 -0.25 -3.64 7.84
CA VAL A 77 -0.95 -2.34 7.71
C VAL A 77 -1.03 -1.59 9.05
N GLY A 78 -0.19 -1.88 10.05
CA GLY A 78 -0.16 -1.10 11.30
C GLY A 78 -0.48 -1.88 12.57
N PHE A 79 -0.98 -3.13 12.49
CA PHE A 79 -1.30 -3.91 13.69
C PHE A 79 -0.15 -4.85 14.09
N GLY A 80 0.80 -4.34 14.87
CA GLY A 80 1.83 -5.13 15.51
C GLY A 80 3.24 -4.80 15.04
N ILE A 81 3.64 -5.28 13.86
CA ILE A 81 5.06 -5.24 13.44
C ILE A 81 5.42 -3.92 12.76
N SER A 82 4.78 -3.57 11.64
CA SER A 82 5.08 -2.36 10.88
C SER A 82 4.10 -1.24 11.22
N PRO A 83 4.55 0.01 11.41
CA PRO A 83 3.67 1.17 11.52
C PRO A 83 2.98 1.47 10.18
N MET A 84 1.83 2.11 10.19
CA MET A 84 1.15 2.56 8.98
C MET A 84 1.58 3.98 8.61
N PRO A 85 2.19 4.23 7.43
CA PRO A 85 2.68 5.54 7.03
C PRO A 85 1.52 6.39 6.51
N ILE A 86 1.35 7.57 7.09
CA ILE A 86 0.31 8.53 6.73
C ILE A 86 1.00 9.85 6.41
N ALA A 87 0.90 10.33 5.18
CA ALA A 87 1.37 11.66 4.81
C ALA A 87 0.41 12.73 5.34
N LEU A 88 0.94 13.74 6.03
CA LEU A 88 0.21 14.87 6.55
C LEU A 88 0.57 16.12 5.74
N ILE A 89 -0.43 16.75 5.13
CA ILE A 89 -0.27 17.97 4.34
C ILE A 89 -1.11 19.06 4.99
N SER A 90 -0.47 20.15 5.41
CA SER A 90 -1.18 21.32 5.93
C SER A 90 -1.37 22.37 4.84
N LEU A 91 -2.61 22.65 4.45
CA LEU A 91 -2.92 23.69 3.46
C LEU A 91 -2.96 25.08 4.06
N SER A 92 -3.29 25.19 5.34
CA SER A 92 -3.50 26.46 6.04
C SER A 92 -2.64 26.55 7.30
N SER A 93 -2.13 27.74 7.60
CA SER A 93 -1.44 28.04 8.86
C SER A 93 -2.34 27.91 10.10
N ASP A 94 -3.67 28.00 9.91
CA ASP A 94 -4.65 27.99 11.00
C ASP A 94 -4.96 26.58 11.54
N PHE A 95 -4.61 25.56 10.77
CA PHE A 95 -4.76 24.17 11.18
C PHE A 95 -3.46 23.39 10.98
N PRO A 96 -2.42 23.75 11.76
CA PRO A 96 -1.11 23.12 11.69
C PRO A 96 -1.16 21.65 12.12
N ILE A 97 -0.18 20.89 11.64
CA ILE A 97 -0.05 19.44 11.90
C ILE A 97 0.15 19.17 13.40
N GLU A 98 0.81 20.10 14.09
CA GLU A 98 1.04 20.09 15.52
C GLU A 98 -0.26 19.89 16.31
N ASN A 99 -1.38 20.48 15.87
CA ASN A 99 -2.68 20.30 16.55
C ASN A 99 -3.14 18.83 16.57
N ILE A 100 -2.84 18.06 15.52
CA ILE A 100 -3.15 16.63 15.47
C ILE A 100 -2.21 15.88 16.39
N ILE A 101 -0.91 16.16 16.31
CA ILE A 101 0.10 15.49 17.11
C ILE A 101 -0.14 15.74 18.61
N ASP A 102 -0.45 16.97 19.00
CA ASP A 102 -0.75 17.36 20.39
C ASP A 102 -2.02 16.68 20.90
N SER A 103 -2.98 16.37 20.02
CA SER A 103 -4.15 15.57 20.40
C SER A 103 -3.81 14.12 20.76
N TYR A 104 -2.77 13.55 20.12
CA TYR A 104 -2.26 12.23 20.49
C TYR A 104 -1.39 12.30 21.74
N TYR A 105 -0.63 13.38 21.96
CA TYR A 105 0.12 13.59 23.20
C TYR A 105 -0.79 13.74 24.43
N SER A 106 -1.95 14.39 24.26
CA SER A 106 -2.89 14.63 25.35
C SER A 106 -3.66 13.37 25.77
N ASP A 107 -3.67 12.33 24.95
CA ASP A 107 -4.39 11.08 25.22
C ASP A 107 -3.41 10.00 25.71
N GLU A 108 -3.53 9.63 27.00
CA GLU A 108 -2.67 8.64 27.67
C GLU A 108 -2.64 7.27 26.99
N LYS A 109 -3.61 6.98 26.11
CA LYS A 109 -3.69 5.72 25.36
C LYS A 109 -2.67 5.63 24.24
N TYR A 110 -1.99 6.73 23.90
CA TYR A 110 -1.01 6.78 22.84
C TYR A 110 0.36 7.15 23.38
N LYS A 111 1.35 6.46 22.84
CA LYS A 111 2.75 6.81 23.00
C LYS A 111 3.20 7.49 21.72
N VAL A 112 3.57 8.77 21.82
CA VAL A 112 4.12 9.53 20.69
C VAL A 112 5.62 9.66 20.88
N GLU A 113 6.38 9.20 19.89
CA GLU A 113 7.82 9.40 19.78
C GLU A 113 8.08 10.39 18.64
N ARG A 114 8.86 11.42 18.94
CA ARG A 114 9.47 12.32 17.94
C ARG A 114 10.88 11.82 17.73
N ASP A 115 11.23 11.40 16.53
CA ASP A 115 12.60 10.99 16.24
C ASP A 115 13.42 12.19 15.75
N TRP A 116 14.65 12.25 16.24
CA TRP A 116 15.50 13.45 16.28
C TRP A 116 16.51 13.51 15.12
N CYS A 117 16.53 12.53 14.22
CA CYS A 117 17.60 12.33 13.21
C CYS A 117 18.08 13.64 12.54
N THR A 118 19.06 14.26 13.20
CA THR A 118 19.66 15.58 12.99
C THR A 118 18.71 16.79 13.20
N THR A 119 19.23 17.76 13.94
CA THR A 119 18.63 19.00 14.48
C THR A 119 17.82 19.91 13.52
N ASN A 120 17.55 19.52 12.27
CA ASN A 120 16.95 20.39 11.25
C ASN A 120 15.83 19.77 10.38
N CYS A 121 15.41 18.51 10.59
CA CYS A 121 14.40 17.85 9.76
C CYS A 121 13.18 17.40 10.60
N ARG A 122 12.07 18.15 10.55
CA ARG A 122 10.83 17.92 11.32
C ARG A 122 9.88 16.95 10.60
N ASP A 123 10.37 15.79 10.16
CA ASP A 123 9.73 15.14 9.01
C ASP A 123 8.84 13.94 9.37
N PHE A 124 8.91 13.38 10.59
CA PHE A 124 7.98 12.31 10.98
C PHE A 124 7.70 12.17 12.48
N TYR A 125 6.53 11.62 12.80
CA TYR A 125 6.10 11.26 14.16
C TYR A 125 5.67 9.81 14.23
N ARG A 126 6.16 9.09 15.23
CA ARG A 126 5.75 7.72 15.51
C ARG A 126 4.69 7.72 16.60
N VAL A 127 3.52 7.15 16.30
CA VAL A 127 2.41 7.09 17.25
C VAL A 127 1.98 5.64 17.44
N GLU A 128 2.05 5.15 18.68
CA GLU A 128 1.66 3.80 19.05
C GLU A 128 0.48 3.83 20.03
N SER A 129 -0.61 3.18 19.66
CA SER A 129 -1.76 2.95 20.55
C SER A 129 -1.47 1.78 21.47
N LEU A 130 -1.52 2.03 22.79
CA LEU A 130 -1.31 1.03 23.83
C LEU A 130 -2.48 0.02 23.88
N ASP A 131 -3.70 0.50 23.71
CA ASP A 131 -4.91 -0.32 23.77
C ASP A 131 -5.06 -1.23 22.55
N LYS A 132 -4.98 -0.62 21.35
CA LYS A 132 -5.30 -1.30 20.09
C LYS A 132 -4.09 -1.95 19.43
N ARG A 133 -2.88 -1.72 19.99
CA ARG A 133 -1.60 -2.15 19.40
C ARG A 133 -1.45 -1.72 17.94
N GLN A 134 -2.01 -0.54 17.63
CA GLN A 134 -1.91 0.11 16.33
C GLN A 134 -0.70 1.02 16.32
N LYS A 135 0.09 0.96 15.26
CA LYS A 135 1.26 1.81 15.06
C LYS A 135 1.05 2.67 13.83
N PHE A 136 1.31 3.96 13.95
CA PHE A 136 1.24 4.95 12.89
C PHE A 136 2.59 5.63 12.74
N LEU A 137 2.93 5.97 11.50
CA LEU A 137 4.08 6.78 11.15
C LEU A 137 3.54 7.98 10.37
N PHE A 138 3.42 9.13 11.03
CA PHE A 138 2.99 10.36 10.38
C PHE A 138 4.20 10.99 9.69
N LEU A 139 4.12 11.20 8.38
CA LEU A 139 5.14 11.85 7.57
C LEU A 139 4.67 13.28 7.28
N VAL A 140 5.43 14.27 7.70
CA VAL A 140 5.11 15.69 7.47
C VAL A 140 5.60 16.09 6.09
N VAL A 141 4.67 16.60 5.29
CA VAL A 141 4.98 17.15 3.97
C VAL A 141 5.14 18.66 4.09
N THR A 142 6.32 19.15 3.73
CA THR A 142 6.61 20.58 3.61
C THR A 142 6.31 21.06 2.18
N GLN A 143 6.13 22.37 2.03
CA GLN A 143 5.80 23.00 0.75
C GLN A 143 7.04 23.29 -0.13
N ASP A 144 8.24 23.11 0.43
CA ASP A 144 9.48 23.63 -0.15
C ASP A 144 9.91 22.89 -1.42
N SER A 145 9.46 21.64 -1.61
CA SER A 145 9.86 20.81 -2.74
C SER A 145 8.75 19.87 -3.21
N ALA A 146 8.35 20.03 -4.49
CA ALA A 146 7.44 19.11 -5.15
C ALA A 146 8.01 17.68 -5.19
N PHE A 147 9.33 17.51 -5.39
CA PHE A 147 9.96 16.19 -5.41
C PHE A 147 9.82 15.46 -4.07
N TYR A 148 10.06 16.17 -2.97
CA TYR A 148 9.89 15.62 -1.62
C TYR A 148 8.44 15.19 -1.38
N MET A 149 7.48 16.01 -1.82
CA MET A 149 6.06 15.68 -1.73
C MET A 149 5.69 14.42 -2.52
N HIS A 150 6.25 14.24 -3.73
CA HIS A 150 6.07 13.01 -4.52
C HIS A 150 6.61 11.79 -3.78
N ASP A 151 7.83 11.86 -3.28
CA ASP A 151 8.49 10.73 -2.60
C ASP A 151 7.74 10.33 -1.31
N VAL A 152 7.28 11.32 -0.53
CA VAL A 152 6.51 11.07 0.70
C VAL A 152 5.13 10.50 0.40
N ILE A 153 4.40 11.07 -0.57
CA ILE A 153 3.06 10.58 -0.90
C ILE A 153 3.14 9.18 -1.51
N GLN A 154 4.10 8.91 -2.39
CA GLN A 154 4.28 7.60 -3.00
C GLN A 154 4.68 6.52 -2.00
N SER A 155 5.41 6.87 -0.93
CA SER A 155 5.77 5.96 0.16
C SER A 155 4.67 5.79 1.22
N SER A 156 3.65 6.64 1.22
CA SER A 156 2.55 6.62 2.20
C SER A 156 1.44 5.63 1.85
N GLN A 157 0.78 5.09 2.89
CA GLN A 157 -0.42 4.26 2.75
C GLN A 157 -1.68 5.09 2.55
N ALA A 158 -1.63 6.33 3.03
CA ALA A 158 -2.75 7.24 3.14
C ALA A 158 -2.23 8.67 3.17
N VAL A 159 -3.05 9.60 2.68
CA VAL A 159 -2.76 11.03 2.73
C VAL A 159 -3.86 11.73 3.50
N TRP A 160 -3.49 12.55 4.49
CA TRP A 160 -4.40 13.44 5.21
C TRP A 160 -4.08 14.89 4.85
N ILE A 161 -5.09 15.57 4.32
CA ILE A 161 -5.02 16.98 3.96
C ILE A 161 -5.76 17.78 5.03
N LEU A 162 -5.04 18.71 5.67
CA LEU A 162 -5.56 19.57 6.72
C LEU A 162 -5.94 20.91 6.10
N SER A 163 -7.19 21.31 6.27
CA SER A 163 -7.68 22.60 5.75
C SER A 163 -8.64 23.27 6.72
N THR A 164 -8.85 24.57 6.48
CA THR A 164 -9.86 25.38 7.16
C THR A 164 -10.90 25.90 6.17
N ASP A 165 -12.02 26.38 6.69
CA ASP A 165 -13.09 27.03 5.91
C ASP A 165 -12.68 28.38 5.28
N PHE A 166 -11.51 28.90 5.65
CA PHE A 166 -10.99 30.20 5.21
C PHE A 166 -9.75 30.13 4.31
N SER A 167 -9.26 28.94 3.94
CA SER A 167 -7.92 28.83 3.33
C SER A 167 -7.86 29.45 1.92
N ALA A 168 -7.49 30.74 1.89
CA ALA A 168 -7.06 31.47 0.69
C ALA A 168 -5.73 30.93 0.13
N SER A 169 -5.00 30.14 0.93
CA SER A 169 -3.70 29.52 0.60
C SER A 169 -3.81 28.29 -0.30
N ASN A 170 -5.00 27.94 -0.80
CA ASN A 170 -5.17 26.78 -1.69
C ASN A 170 -4.45 26.98 -3.03
N SER A 171 -4.20 28.23 -3.47
CA SER A 171 -3.52 28.53 -4.74
C SER A 171 -2.13 27.92 -4.84
N ASP A 172 -1.42 27.83 -3.73
CA ASP A 172 0.01 27.51 -3.72
C ASP A 172 0.23 26.01 -3.93
N PHE A 173 -0.74 25.19 -3.52
CA PHE A 173 -0.68 23.73 -3.67
C PHE A 173 -1.25 23.22 -4.99
N THR A 174 -2.16 23.95 -5.64
CA THR A 174 -2.78 23.54 -6.90
C THR A 174 -1.76 23.08 -7.96
N PRO A 175 -0.71 23.87 -8.29
CA PRO A 175 0.25 23.43 -9.32
C PRO A 175 1.00 22.17 -8.92
N VAL A 176 1.29 21.99 -7.62
CA VAL A 176 1.96 20.79 -7.12
C VAL A 176 1.01 19.60 -7.19
N PHE A 177 -0.27 19.76 -6.84
CA PHE A 177 -1.26 18.70 -6.94
C PHE A 177 -1.51 18.25 -8.38
N ASP A 178 -1.49 19.17 -9.34
CA ASP A 178 -1.66 18.82 -10.76
C ASP A 178 -0.55 17.89 -11.27
N THR A 179 0.66 17.97 -10.71
CA THR A 179 1.75 17.04 -11.07
C THR A 179 1.46 15.57 -10.72
N PHE A 180 0.46 15.30 -9.87
CA PHE A 180 0.04 13.94 -9.51
C PHE A 180 -1.04 13.36 -10.43
N GLU A 181 -1.49 14.07 -11.47
CA GLU A 181 -2.56 13.58 -12.36
C GLU A 181 -2.23 12.22 -13.00
N SER A 182 -0.94 11.99 -13.29
CA SER A 182 -0.45 10.75 -13.89
C SER A 182 -0.01 9.69 -12.87
N VAL A 183 0.00 10.03 -11.58
CA VAL A 183 0.51 9.18 -10.51
C VAL A 183 -0.67 8.50 -9.81
N LEU A 184 -0.51 7.22 -9.50
CA LEU A 184 -1.49 6.56 -8.64
C LEU A 184 -1.41 7.20 -7.24
N LEU A 185 -2.54 7.61 -6.68
CA LEU A 185 -2.57 8.23 -5.36
C LEU A 185 -3.04 7.23 -4.29
N PRO A 186 -2.44 7.25 -3.10
CA PRO A 186 -3.01 6.59 -1.94
C PRO A 186 -4.41 7.15 -1.64
N PRO A 187 -5.23 6.42 -0.86
CA PRO A 187 -6.48 6.96 -0.33
C PRO A 187 -6.26 8.28 0.45
N ILE A 188 -6.88 9.36 -0.04
CA ILE A 188 -6.80 10.71 0.51
C ILE A 188 -8.01 11.01 1.40
N TYR A 189 -7.76 11.64 2.55
CA TYR A 189 -8.78 12.11 3.49
C TYR A 189 -8.59 13.60 3.75
N HIS A 190 -9.68 14.33 3.79
CA HIS A 190 -9.67 15.76 4.05
C HIS A 190 -10.19 16.01 5.46
N LEU A 191 -9.34 16.58 6.31
CA LEU A 191 -9.67 16.98 7.67
C LEU A 191 -9.91 18.48 7.64
N ILE A 192 -11.20 18.87 7.65
CA ILE A 192 -11.60 20.27 7.47
C ILE A 192 -12.07 20.83 8.80
N LYS A 193 -11.37 21.84 9.31
CA LYS A 193 -11.76 22.57 10.50
C LYS A 193 -12.63 23.77 10.11
N PHE A 194 -13.92 23.69 10.44
CA PHE A 194 -14.89 24.76 10.21
C PHE A 194 -14.97 25.66 11.44
N GLN A 195 -14.64 26.94 11.28
CA GLN A 195 -14.85 27.95 12.31
C GLN A 195 -16.32 28.36 12.40
N LYS A 196 -17.01 28.47 11.26
CA LYS A 196 -18.46 28.73 11.21
C LYS A 196 -19.27 27.44 11.25
N ASN A 197 -20.33 27.40 12.06
CA ASN A 197 -21.16 26.19 12.25
C ASN A 197 -22.46 26.20 11.42
N ASP A 198 -22.51 27.01 10.35
CA ASP A 198 -23.71 27.14 9.51
C ASP A 198 -23.73 26.07 8.42
N GLN A 199 -24.69 25.14 8.49
CA GLN A 199 -24.80 24.01 7.55
C GLN A 199 -24.88 24.43 6.07
N LYS A 200 -25.59 25.53 5.78
CA LYS A 200 -25.68 26.06 4.41
C LYS A 200 -24.32 26.54 3.90
N SER A 201 -23.61 27.32 4.71
CA SER A 201 -22.26 27.80 4.37
C SER A 201 -21.28 26.64 4.19
N ILE A 202 -21.34 25.64 5.06
CA ILE A 202 -20.50 24.42 4.96
C ILE A 202 -20.78 23.70 3.63
N SER A 203 -22.06 23.52 3.26
CA SER A 203 -22.42 22.84 2.02
C SER A 203 -21.93 23.58 0.76
N THR A 204 -22.03 24.91 0.75
CA THR A 204 -21.53 25.75 -0.34
C THR A 204 -20.01 25.72 -0.41
N PHE A 205 -19.33 25.82 0.74
CA PHE A 205 -17.88 25.71 0.82
C PHE A 205 -17.41 24.34 0.31
N LEU A 206 -18.00 23.24 0.77
CA LEU A 206 -17.62 21.90 0.33
C LEU A 206 -17.79 21.73 -1.18
N HIS A 207 -18.86 22.28 -1.76
CA HIS A 207 -19.07 22.25 -3.20
C HIS A 207 -17.93 22.96 -3.97
N GLN A 208 -17.50 24.13 -3.49
CA GLN A 208 -16.38 24.88 -4.09
C GLN A 208 -15.04 24.17 -3.84
N TYR A 209 -14.80 23.72 -2.61
CA TYR A 209 -13.61 23.00 -2.20
C TYR A 209 -13.38 21.74 -3.03
N CYS A 210 -14.43 20.94 -3.28
CA CYS A 210 -14.34 19.73 -4.10
C CYS A 210 -13.89 19.97 -5.55
N GLN A 211 -13.97 21.21 -6.05
CA GLN A 211 -13.58 21.54 -7.42
C GLN A 211 -12.11 21.95 -7.55
N GLN A 212 -11.43 22.25 -6.44
CA GLN A 212 -10.11 22.90 -6.46
C GLN A 212 -8.90 21.95 -6.48
N PHE A 213 -9.08 20.67 -6.14
CA PHE A 213 -7.95 19.78 -5.82
C PHE A 213 -7.55 18.80 -6.93
N GLY A 214 -8.03 18.96 -8.16
CA GLY A 214 -7.63 18.10 -9.30
C GLY A 214 -7.67 16.60 -8.96
N PRO A 215 -6.53 15.88 -8.96
CA PRO A 215 -6.47 14.45 -8.62
C PRO A 215 -6.68 14.15 -7.13
N PHE A 216 -6.50 15.13 -6.25
CA PHE A 216 -6.80 15.05 -4.81
C PHE A 216 -8.26 15.39 -4.48
N LYS A 217 -9.18 15.14 -5.42
CA LYS A 217 -10.59 15.41 -5.22
C LYS A 217 -11.15 14.60 -4.03
N PRO A 218 -11.77 15.26 -3.03
CA PRO A 218 -12.37 14.55 -1.91
C PRO A 218 -13.57 13.70 -2.35
N GLU A 219 -13.58 12.44 -1.94
CA GLU A 219 -14.80 11.63 -1.91
C GLU A 219 -15.63 12.01 -0.68
N LYS A 220 -16.97 12.07 -0.81
CA LYS A 220 -17.87 12.47 0.31
C LYS A 220 -17.62 11.68 1.59
N ASP A 221 -17.33 10.38 1.48
CA ASP A 221 -17.09 9.49 2.62
C ASP A 221 -15.72 9.68 3.29
N LYS A 222 -14.83 10.48 2.69
CA LYS A 222 -13.45 10.72 3.14
C LYS A 222 -13.21 12.14 3.65
N ILE A 223 -14.27 12.91 3.84
CA ILE A 223 -14.21 14.23 4.46
C ILE A 223 -14.56 14.09 5.94
N LEU A 224 -13.68 14.53 6.83
CA LEU A 224 -13.95 14.65 8.25
C LEU A 224 -14.16 16.12 8.60
N GLU A 225 -15.38 16.43 9.02
CA GLU A 225 -15.76 17.75 9.49
C GLU A 225 -15.39 17.91 10.97
N ILE A 226 -14.53 18.87 11.27
CA ILE A 226 -14.10 19.24 12.61
C ILE A 226 -14.71 20.60 12.93
N LYS A 227 -15.61 20.66 13.92
CA LYS A 227 -16.25 21.92 14.34
C LYS A 227 -15.28 22.76 15.18
N ALA A 228 -15.39 24.08 15.10
CA ALA A 228 -14.50 25.08 15.72
C ALA A 228 -14.09 24.78 17.18
N ASN A 229 -15.06 24.36 18.00
CA ASN A 229 -14.89 24.16 19.44
C ASN A 229 -14.62 22.70 19.83
N VAL A 230 -14.55 21.81 18.85
CA VAL A 230 -14.35 20.39 19.10
C VAL A 230 -12.88 20.08 18.93
N VAL A 231 -12.22 19.79 20.04
CA VAL A 231 -10.84 19.26 20.02
C VAL A 231 -10.82 18.00 19.17
N VAL A 232 -9.85 17.95 18.26
CA VAL A 232 -9.63 16.77 17.41
C VAL A 232 -9.28 15.61 18.33
N THR A 233 -10.13 14.61 18.42
CA THR A 233 -9.87 13.44 19.26
C THR A 233 -9.25 12.33 18.41
N PRO A 234 -8.20 11.64 18.87
CA PRO A 234 -7.64 10.45 18.21
C PRO A 234 -8.70 9.42 17.81
N ALA A 235 -9.72 9.23 18.65
CA ALA A 235 -10.83 8.32 18.36
C ALA A 235 -11.62 8.65 17.08
N LYS A 236 -11.75 9.94 16.72
CA LYS A 236 -12.40 10.37 15.48
C LYS A 236 -11.47 10.19 14.28
N LEU A 237 -10.20 10.54 14.43
CA LEU A 237 -9.19 10.35 13.39
C LEU A 237 -9.02 8.87 13.03
N ILE A 238 -9.03 7.98 14.02
CA ILE A 238 -8.93 6.53 13.80
C ILE A 238 -10.17 5.96 13.11
N LYS A 239 -11.31 6.64 13.09
CA LYS A 239 -12.46 6.24 12.26
C LYS A 239 -12.27 6.54 10.78
N CYS A 240 -11.28 7.35 10.40
CA CYS A 240 -10.86 7.53 9.00
C CYS A 240 -9.89 6.42 8.55
N VAL A 241 -9.28 5.71 9.50
CA VAL A 241 -8.35 4.60 9.29
C VAL A 241 -8.97 3.22 8.89
N PRO A 242 -10.25 2.86 9.18
CA PRO A 242 -10.76 1.49 9.02
C PRO A 242 -10.76 0.99 7.57
N ASN A 243 -10.82 1.90 6.59
CA ASN A 243 -10.80 1.55 5.17
C ASN A 243 -9.42 1.10 4.67
N PHE A 244 -8.34 1.35 5.41
CA PHE A 244 -6.99 0.91 5.03
C PHE A 244 -6.79 -0.59 5.21
N TYR A 245 -7.42 -1.18 6.22
CA TYR A 245 -7.21 -2.58 6.63
C TYR A 245 -7.96 -3.61 5.78
N LEU A 246 -8.98 -3.15 5.04
CA LEU A 246 -9.85 -3.99 4.22
C LEU A 246 -9.48 -3.95 2.74
N ARG A 247 -8.61 -3.01 2.36
CA ARG A 247 -8.14 -2.85 0.98
C ARG A 247 -6.76 -3.47 0.90
N SER A 248 -6.50 -4.21 -0.18
CA SER A 248 -5.13 -4.60 -0.51
C SER A 248 -4.23 -3.38 -0.41
N ASN A 249 -3.05 -3.58 0.17
CA ASN A 249 -2.05 -2.55 0.39
C ASN A 249 -1.97 -1.64 -0.87
N TYR A 250 -1.87 -0.33 -0.72
CA TYR A 250 -1.68 0.59 -1.85
C TYR A 250 -0.61 0.06 -2.82
N PHE A 251 0.50 -0.45 -2.28
CA PHE A 251 1.57 -1.12 -3.03
C PHE A 251 1.15 -2.44 -3.72
N ALA A 252 0.17 -3.17 -3.18
CA ALA A 252 -0.38 -4.39 -3.78
C ALA A 252 -1.38 -4.11 -4.92
N ARG A 253 -1.84 -2.87 -5.09
CA ARG A 253 -2.70 -2.46 -6.21
C ARG A 253 -1.92 -2.13 -7.48
N GLN A 254 -0.61 -1.94 -7.36
CA GLN A 254 0.24 -1.72 -8.51
C GLN A 254 0.24 -2.97 -9.43
N PRO A 255 0.44 -2.80 -10.74
CA PRO A 255 0.55 -3.91 -11.70
C PRO A 255 1.58 -4.94 -11.23
N GLU A 256 1.41 -6.19 -11.65
CA GLU A 256 2.17 -7.34 -11.12
C GLU A 256 3.71 -7.17 -11.18
N LYS A 257 4.22 -6.42 -12.17
CA LYS A 257 5.64 -6.05 -12.29
C LYS A 257 6.13 -5.05 -11.21
N GLN A 258 5.26 -4.17 -10.73
CA GLN A 258 5.54 -3.18 -9.69
C GLN A 258 5.25 -3.69 -8.27
N ARG A 259 4.48 -4.78 -8.12
CA ARG A 259 4.30 -5.48 -6.83
C ARG A 259 5.60 -6.08 -6.27
N ALA A 260 6.63 -6.20 -7.12
CA ALA A 260 7.97 -6.60 -6.74
C ALA A 260 8.78 -5.45 -6.11
N ASN A 261 8.33 -4.19 -6.22
CA ASN A 261 9.05 -3.06 -5.66
C ASN A 261 8.92 -3.07 -4.14
N ILE A 262 10.08 -3.04 -3.49
CA ILE A 262 10.21 -3.04 -2.05
C ILE A 262 10.48 -1.62 -1.62
N HIS A 263 9.69 -1.14 -0.67
CA HIS A 263 9.86 0.18 -0.11
C HIS A 263 10.30 0.06 1.34
N VAL A 264 11.30 0.85 1.71
CA VAL A 264 11.75 1.00 3.10
C VAL A 264 11.65 2.48 3.41
N ILE A 265 10.88 2.80 4.45
CA ILE A 265 10.90 4.13 5.04
C ILE A 265 11.94 4.08 6.14
N SER A 266 12.96 4.92 6.01
CA SER A 266 14.05 4.96 6.98
C SER A 266 13.56 5.57 8.28
N GLU A 267 13.67 4.82 9.36
CA GLU A 267 13.42 5.26 10.73
C GLU A 267 14.75 5.59 11.44
N ALA A 268 15.86 4.94 11.04
CA ALA A 268 17.19 5.20 11.58
C ALA A 268 18.23 5.21 10.46
N LEU A 269 19.15 6.18 10.48
CA LEU A 269 20.24 6.31 9.52
C LEU A 269 21.56 6.45 10.27
N ASN A 270 22.56 5.70 9.83
CA ASN A 270 23.93 5.83 10.30
C ASN A 270 24.88 5.67 9.10
N TYR A 271 25.76 6.65 8.89
CA TYR A 271 26.70 6.62 7.78
C TYR A 271 28.12 6.53 8.30
N ASP A 272 28.79 5.42 7.99
CA ASP A 272 30.20 5.24 8.26
C ASP A 272 31.03 5.80 7.10
N HIS A 273 31.55 7.01 7.31
CA HIS A 273 32.39 7.72 6.35
C HIS A 273 33.68 6.95 5.98
N HIS A 274 34.21 6.10 6.86
CA HIS A 274 35.48 5.42 6.63
C HIS A 274 35.32 4.24 5.67
N ASN A 275 34.24 3.48 5.83
CA ASN A 275 33.97 2.30 5.01
C ASN A 275 33.01 2.61 3.83
N GLY A 276 32.44 3.81 3.78
CA GLY A 276 31.44 4.19 2.78
C GLY A 276 30.12 3.41 2.93
N ILE A 277 29.83 2.91 4.14
CA ILE A 277 28.67 2.06 4.42
C ILE A 277 27.54 2.91 5.01
N LEU A 278 26.37 2.86 4.37
CA LEU A 278 25.15 3.45 4.89
C LEU A 278 24.26 2.37 5.53
N GLU A 279 24.07 2.48 6.83
CA GLU A 279 23.14 1.65 7.59
C GLU A 279 21.76 2.31 7.60
N ILE A 280 20.77 1.61 7.06
CA ILE A 280 19.38 2.06 6.99
C ILE A 280 18.54 1.12 7.85
N GLY A 281 17.97 1.65 8.93
CA GLY A 281 17.00 0.98 9.77
C GLY A 281 15.59 1.37 9.39
N GLY A 282 14.70 0.42 9.17
CA GLY A 282 13.32 0.70 8.82
C GLY A 282 12.46 -0.53 8.66
N THR A 283 11.17 -0.33 8.40
CA THR A 283 10.24 -1.42 8.15
C THR A 283 10.06 -1.67 6.65
N ILE A 284 10.24 -2.94 6.25
CA ILE A 284 10.11 -3.37 4.86
C ILE A 284 8.63 -3.44 4.48
N ARG A 285 8.27 -2.91 3.31
CA ARG A 285 6.92 -2.91 2.75
C ARG A 285 6.92 -3.47 1.34
N GLY A 286 5.86 -4.22 1.00
CA GLY A 286 5.70 -4.83 -0.32
C GLY A 286 6.29 -6.25 -0.36
N GLY A 287 7.39 -6.40 -1.12
CA GLY A 287 8.03 -7.70 -1.40
C GLY A 287 9.03 -8.18 -0.35
N LYS A 288 9.81 -9.21 -0.72
CA LYS A 288 10.91 -9.76 0.08
C LYS A 288 12.24 -9.20 -0.41
N LEU A 289 13.04 -8.62 0.48
CA LEU A 289 14.35 -8.05 0.18
C LEU A 289 15.45 -9.12 0.16
N SER A 290 16.33 -9.07 -0.85
CA SER A 290 17.54 -9.90 -0.94
C SER A 290 18.80 -9.04 -0.97
N ALA A 291 19.89 -9.49 -0.36
CA ALA A 291 21.16 -8.74 -0.38
C ALA A 291 21.80 -8.67 -1.79
N ASN A 292 21.32 -9.48 -2.73
CA ASN A 292 21.76 -9.43 -4.13
C ASN A 292 21.03 -8.36 -4.94
N ASP A 293 19.96 -7.77 -4.39
CA ASP A 293 19.19 -6.72 -5.05
C ASP A 293 19.96 -5.38 -5.05
N SER A 294 19.69 -4.55 -6.05
CA SER A 294 20.09 -3.14 -6.03
C SER A 294 19.02 -2.31 -5.32
N VAL A 295 19.44 -1.28 -4.58
CA VAL A 295 18.54 -0.32 -3.93
C VAL A 295 18.67 1.03 -4.61
N ALA A 296 17.55 1.64 -4.96
CA ALA A 296 17.51 3.02 -5.41
C ALA A 296 17.22 3.93 -4.23
N ILE A 297 18.06 4.95 -4.04
CA ILE A 297 17.80 6.05 -3.10
C ILE A 297 17.35 7.25 -3.93
N PRO A 298 16.11 7.77 -3.74
CA PRO A 298 15.60 8.92 -4.47
C PRO A 298 16.56 10.11 -4.39
N GLY A 299 16.89 10.71 -5.53
CA GLY A 299 17.83 11.83 -5.62
C GLY A 299 19.33 11.46 -5.58
N PHE A 300 19.69 10.24 -5.17
CA PHE A 300 21.11 9.83 -5.02
C PHE A 300 21.54 8.70 -5.97
N GLY A 301 20.60 7.93 -6.53
CA GLY A 301 20.87 6.91 -7.53
C GLY A 301 20.79 5.48 -7.00
N ASN A 302 21.48 4.56 -7.67
CA ASN A 302 21.40 3.12 -7.39
C ASN A 302 22.64 2.62 -6.66
N PHE A 303 22.41 1.85 -5.61
CA PHE A 303 23.43 1.30 -4.72
C PHE A 303 23.26 -0.22 -4.59
N LYS A 304 24.30 -0.89 -4.14
CA LYS A 304 24.28 -2.33 -3.88
C LYS A 304 24.18 -2.59 -2.38
N ILE A 305 23.38 -3.59 -2.01
CA ILE A 305 23.28 -4.04 -0.62
C ILE A 305 24.51 -4.91 -0.32
N SER A 306 25.17 -4.65 0.81
CA SER A 306 26.22 -5.53 1.35
C SER A 306 25.63 -6.60 2.26
N GLN A 307 24.73 -6.20 3.16
CA GLN A 307 24.18 -7.06 4.20
C GLN A 307 22.76 -6.62 4.59
N ILE A 308 21.93 -7.60 4.97
CA ILE A 308 20.61 -7.41 5.57
C ILE A 308 20.61 -8.08 6.94
N ALA A 309 20.26 -7.32 7.97
CA ALA A 309 20.07 -7.83 9.31
C ALA A 309 18.66 -7.50 9.82
N SER A 310 18.12 -8.36 10.68
CA SER A 310 16.84 -8.16 11.33
C SER A 310 17.04 -7.83 12.80
N LYS A 311 16.36 -6.78 13.25
CA LYS A 311 16.12 -6.51 14.67
C LYS A 311 14.67 -6.84 14.98
N SER A 312 14.45 -7.69 15.98
CA SER A 312 13.10 -7.98 16.45
C SER A 312 12.51 -6.69 17.05
N SER A 313 11.25 -6.36 16.74
CA SER A 313 10.60 -5.12 17.22
C SER A 313 10.36 -5.08 18.73
N ILE A 314 10.63 -6.20 19.43
CA ILE A 314 10.59 -6.32 20.89
C ILE A 314 11.91 -5.81 21.50
N ASP A 315 12.99 -5.74 20.70
CA ASP A 315 14.37 -5.51 21.14
C ASP A 315 14.94 -4.15 20.76
N VAL A 316 14.11 -3.18 20.32
CA VAL A 316 14.60 -1.81 20.03
C VAL A 316 15.26 -1.16 21.26
N ARG A 317 15.01 -1.69 22.47
CA ARG A 317 15.61 -1.26 23.74
C ARG A 317 16.70 -2.20 24.28
N SER A 318 16.92 -3.37 23.68
CA SER A 318 17.99 -4.27 24.09
C SER A 318 19.16 -4.09 23.12
N ASN A 319 20.39 -3.97 23.64
CA ASN A 319 21.62 -3.94 22.84
C ASN A 319 21.92 -5.32 22.20
N ALA A 320 20.90 -6.12 21.90
CA ALA A 320 21.05 -7.42 21.28
C ALA A 320 21.60 -7.24 19.87
N ALA A 321 22.65 -7.99 19.56
CA ALA A 321 23.26 -7.98 18.24
C ALA A 321 22.22 -8.33 17.17
N PRO A 322 22.17 -7.59 16.04
CA PRO A 322 21.20 -7.84 14.99
C PRO A 322 21.45 -9.21 14.35
N THR A 323 20.39 -9.97 14.11
CA THR A 323 20.50 -11.28 13.46
C THR A 323 20.71 -11.08 11.96
N ILE A 324 21.85 -11.50 11.44
CA ILE A 324 22.15 -11.43 10.01
C ILE A 324 21.21 -12.37 9.25
N LEU A 325 20.45 -11.82 8.30
CA LEU A 325 19.51 -12.59 7.48
C LEU A 325 20.09 -12.95 6.11
N SER A 326 20.88 -12.04 5.54
CA SER A 326 21.44 -12.22 4.21
C SER A 326 22.70 -11.37 4.09
N VAL A 327 23.74 -11.94 3.47
CA VAL A 327 24.96 -11.24 3.07
C VAL A 327 25.04 -11.40 1.56
N ARG A 328 25.45 -10.35 0.85
CA ARG A 328 25.65 -10.42 -0.59
C ARG A 328 26.69 -11.50 -0.87
N SER A 329 26.32 -12.48 -1.68
CA SER A 329 27.28 -13.47 -2.17
C SER A 329 28.34 -12.72 -2.96
N VAL A 330 29.60 -12.82 -2.53
CA VAL A 330 30.75 -12.31 -3.26
C VAL A 330 30.66 -12.89 -4.67
N GLU A 331 30.52 -12.02 -5.68
CA GLU A 331 30.70 -12.43 -7.07
C GLU A 331 32.08 -13.07 -7.12
N PHE A 332 32.18 -14.30 -7.62
CA PHE A 332 33.43 -15.03 -7.80
C PHE A 332 34.52 -14.05 -8.26
N ASP A 333 35.43 -13.68 -7.35
CA ASP A 333 36.69 -13.12 -7.76
C ASP A 333 37.34 -14.20 -8.61
N LEU A 334 37.28 -14.03 -9.93
CA LEU A 334 38.15 -14.78 -10.82
C LEU A 334 39.54 -14.60 -10.23
N PRO A 335 40.27 -15.68 -9.90
CA PRO A 335 41.60 -15.54 -9.34
C PRO A 335 42.42 -14.71 -10.32
N GLN A 336 42.75 -13.48 -9.91
CA GLN A 336 43.82 -12.72 -10.52
C GLN A 336 45.11 -13.45 -10.15
N ASN A 337 45.43 -14.49 -10.91
CA ASN A 337 46.74 -15.13 -10.94
C ASN A 337 46.80 -16.09 -12.11
N ILE A 338 47.31 -15.61 -13.25
CA ILE A 338 48.47 -16.24 -13.91
C ILE A 338 49.33 -15.11 -14.50
N ASP A 339 49.98 -14.34 -13.63
CA ASP A 339 51.29 -13.75 -13.96
C ASP A 339 52.33 -14.60 -13.21
N ALA A 340 52.70 -15.74 -13.81
CA ALA A 340 53.91 -16.51 -13.51
C ALA A 340 54.04 -17.71 -14.45
N MET A 341 54.46 -17.48 -15.69
CA MET A 341 55.55 -18.20 -16.40
C MET A 341 55.62 -17.79 -17.87
#